data_AF-A0A7X8K162-F1
#
_entry.id   AF-A0A7X8K162-F1
#
_cell.length_a   1.000
_cell.length_b   1.000
_cell.length_c   1.000
_cell.angle_alpha   90.00
_cell.angle_beta   90.00
_cell.angle_gamma   90.00
#
_symmetry.space_group_name_H-M   'P 1'
#
loop_
_entity.id
_entity.type
_entity.pdbx_description
1 polymer ?
#
loop_
_entity_poly.entity_id
_entity_poly.type
_entity_poly.pdbx_seq_one_letter_code
_entity_poly.pdbx_strand_id
1 'polypeptide(L)' 'MNINTLHDILHHLSYVFNIWWLVMAWLIGFWSILIVNPAMVKHGYYREAQIAFFGGWFWLVFGLVGFIASRILIRYF' A
#
# COMPACT_ATOMS: atom_id res chain seq x y z
N MET A 1 -8.50 -2.06 33.83
CA MET A 1 -8.03 -1.23 32.70
C MET A 1 -9.19 -0.35 32.28
N ASN A 2 -9.01 0.98 32.29
CA ASN A 2 -10.11 1.92 32.05
C ASN A 2 -10.50 1.91 30.56
N ILE A 3 -11.79 1.95 30.25
CA ILE A 3 -12.33 1.81 28.87
C ILE A 3 -11.74 2.90 27.96
N ASN A 4 -11.55 4.11 28.50
CA ASN A 4 -10.97 5.23 27.77
C ASN A 4 -9.51 4.97 27.38
N THR A 5 -8.74 4.31 28.24
CA THR A 5 -7.32 4.01 27.95
C THR A 5 -7.18 2.92 26.89
N LEU A 6 -8.11 1.95 26.86
CA LEU A 6 -8.15 0.93 25.81
C LEU A 6 -8.49 1.55 24.45
N HIS A 7 -9.46 2.47 24.42
CA HIS A 7 -9.86 3.20 23.22
C HIS A 7 -8.69 4.01 22.63
N ASP A 8 -7.96 4.77 23.45
CA ASP A 8 -6.84 5.60 22.98
C ASP A 8 -5.68 4.76 22.41
N ILE A 9 -5.37 3.62 23.04
CA ILE A 9 -4.34 2.69 22.57
C ILE A 9 -4.73 2.08 21.22
N LEU A 10 -5.98 1.64 21.07
CA LEU A 10 -6.48 1.11 19.80
C LEU A 10 -6.48 2.16 18.69
N HIS A 11 -6.81 3.42 19.01
CA HIS A 11 -6.79 4.52 18.06
C HIS A 11 -5.37 4.86 17.58
N HIS A 12 -4.38 4.85 18.49
CA HIS A 12 -2.98 5.03 18.13
C HIS A 12 -2.41 3.85 17.33
N LEU A 13 -2.73 2.61 17.72
CA LEU A 13 -2.33 1.43 16.96
C LEU A 13 -2.89 1.47 15.54
N SER A 14 -4.19 1.77 15.38
CA SER A 14 -4.81 1.85 14.05
C SER A 14 -4.12 2.89 13.18
N TYR A 15 -3.75 4.04 13.74
CA TYR A 15 -3.05 5.11 13.02
C TYR A 15 -1.66 4.68 12.53
N VAL A 16 -0.87 4.05 13.41
CA VAL A 16 0.48 3.56 13.07
C VAL A 16 0.41 2.46 12.00
N PHE A 17 -0.50 1.51 12.15
CA PHE A 17 -0.70 0.46 11.14
C PHE A 17 -1.21 1.01 9.80
N ASN A 18 -1.99 2.11 9.82
CA ASN A 18 -2.52 2.75 8.61
C ASN A 18 -1.41 3.33 7.72
N ILE A 19 -0.36 3.89 8.31
CA ILE A 19 0.77 4.44 7.55
C ILE A 19 1.67 3.31 7.04
N TRP A 20 1.89 2.28 7.85
CA TRP A 20 2.78 1.18 7.49
C TRP A 20 2.27 0.34 6.31
N TRP A 21 0.98 0.01 6.25
CA TRP A 21 0.46 -0.74 5.09
C TRP A 21 0.60 0.06 3.79
N LEU A 22 0.44 1.38 3.87
CA LEU A 22 0.60 2.27 2.71
C LEU A 22 2.03 2.25 2.19
N VAL A 23 3.00 2.39 3.09
CA VAL A 23 4.42 2.31 2.75
C VAL A 23 4.72 0.96 2.08
N MET A 24 4.18 -0.13 2.62
CA MET A 24 4.36 -1.46 2.02
C MET A 24 3.72 -1.57 0.63
N ALA A 25 2.50 -1.08 0.43
CA ALA A 25 1.84 -1.07 -0.88
C ALA A 25 2.67 -0.29 -1.91
N TRP A 26 3.24 0.85 -1.52
CA TRP A 26 4.09 1.64 -2.40
C TRP A 26 5.41 0.95 -2.71
N LEU A 27 6.08 0.36 -1.71
CA LEU A 27 7.31 -0.40 -1.92
C LEU A 27 7.10 -1.57 -2.88
N ILE A 28 6.01 -2.33 -2.72
CA ILE A 28 5.65 -3.43 -3.63
C ILE A 28 5.38 -2.90 -5.05
N GLY A 29 4.64 -1.80 -5.17
CA GLY A 29 4.33 -1.16 -6.45
C GLY A 29 5.59 -0.74 -7.20
N PHE A 30 6.50 -0.01 -6.52
CA PHE A 30 7.77 0.41 -7.09
C PHE A 30 8.70 -0.75 -7.40
N TRP A 31 8.80 -1.75 -6.51
CA TRP A 31 9.61 -2.94 -6.74
C TRP A 31 9.15 -3.69 -8.01
N SER A 32 7.83 -3.84 -8.18
CA SER A 32 7.26 -4.52 -9.34
C SER A 32 7.58 -3.80 -10.66
N ILE A 33 7.46 -2.47 -10.68
CA ILE A 33 7.70 -1.65 -11.88
C ILE A 33 9.19 -1.49 -12.19
N LEU A 34 10.02 -1.20 -11.18
CA LEU A 34 11.42 -0.82 -11.38
C LEU A 34 12.38 -2.01 -11.43
N ILE A 35 12.01 -3.16 -10.84
CA ILE A 35 12.92 -4.30 -10.70
C ILE A 35 12.34 -5.54 -11.39
N VAL A 36 11.11 -5.94 -11.04
CA VAL A 36 10.52 -7.18 -11.57
C VAL A 36 10.22 -7.09 -13.06
N ASN A 37 9.53 -6.02 -13.50
CA ASN A 37 9.23 -5.81 -14.91
C ASN A 37 10.47 -5.82 -15.81
N PRO A 38 11.52 -4.99 -15.59
CA PRO A 38 12.69 -5.00 -16.45
C PRO A 38 13.48 -6.31 -16.37
N ALA A 39 13.50 -6.97 -15.21
CA ALA A 39 14.10 -8.30 -15.10
C ALA A 39 13.37 -9.33 -15.97
N MET A 40 12.03 -9.33 -15.99
CA MET A 40 11.25 -10.24 -16.83
C MET A 40 11.41 -9.95 -18.32
N VAL A 41 11.44 -8.66 -18.72
CA VAL A 41 11.72 -8.25 -20.10
C VAL A 41 13.08 -8.76 -20.57
N LYS A 42 14.12 -8.65 -19.72
CA LYS A 42 15.47 -9.12 -20.03
C LYS A 42 15.54 -10.63 -20.29
N HIS A 43 14.66 -11.42 -19.69
CA HIS A 43 14.58 -12.87 -19.88
C HIS A 43 13.57 -13.30 -20.97
N GLY A 44 12.94 -12.36 -21.67
CA GLY A 44 11.97 -12.64 -22.74
C GLY A 44 10.55 -12.97 -22.25
N TYR A 45 10.27 -12.82 -20.96
CA TYR A 45 8.96 -13.05 -20.35
C TYR A 45 8.05 -11.81 -20.46
N TYR A 46 7.68 -11.44 -21.69
CA TYR A 46 6.96 -10.18 -21.95
C TYR A 46 5.56 -10.12 -21.34
N ARG A 47 4.85 -11.26 -21.29
CA ARG A 47 3.49 -11.31 -20.73
C ARG A 47 3.52 -11.11 -19.22
N GLU A 48 4.44 -11.80 -18.55
CA GLU A 48 4.68 -11.70 -17.12
C GLU A 48 5.19 -10.31 -16.76
N ALA A 49 6.06 -9.71 -17.59
CA ALA A 49 6.50 -8.34 -17.43
C ALA A 49 5.33 -7.35 -17.46
N GLN A 50 4.40 -7.49 -18.40
CA GLN A 50 3.20 -6.65 -18.45
C GLN A 50 2.35 -6.82 -17.19
N ILE A 51 2.14 -8.06 -16.73
CA ILE A 51 1.41 -8.33 -15.49
C ILE A 51 2.10 -7.66 -14.30
N ALA A 52 3.43 -7.75 -14.19
CA ALA A 52 4.19 -7.10 -13.14
C ALA A 52 4.09 -5.57 -13.20
N PHE A 53 4.08 -4.99 -14.40
CA PHE A 53 3.91 -3.54 -14.59
C PHE A 53 2.52 -3.08 -14.13
N PHE A 54 1.46 -3.71 -14.63
CA PHE A 54 0.09 -3.37 -14.26
C PHE A 54 -0.22 -3.70 -12.79
N GLY A 55 0.29 -4.81 -12.27
CA GLY A 55 0.19 -5.17 -10.87
C GLY A 55 0.90 -4.17 -9.96
N GLY A 56 2.06 -3.66 -10.38
CA GLY A 56 2.76 -2.60 -9.66
C GLY A 56 1.95 -1.30 -9.60
N TRP A 57 1.40 -0.87 -10.75
CA TRP A 57 0.51 0.29 -10.81
C TRP A 57 -0.75 0.13 -9.96
N PHE A 58 -1.33 -1.07 -9.96
CA PHE A 58 -2.48 -1.39 -9.11
C PHE A 58 -2.16 -1.12 -7.63
N TRP A 59 -1.01 -1.60 -7.12
CA TRP A 59 -0.62 -1.37 -5.73
C TRP A 59 -0.34 0.10 -5.41
N LEU A 60 0.27 0.85 -6.33
CA LEU A 60 0.49 2.29 -6.16
C LEU A 60 -0.82 3.07 -6.06
N VAL A 61 -1.74 2.82 -6.99
CA VAL A 61 -3.06 3.47 -7.02
C VAL A 61 -3.89 3.05 -5.81
N PHE A 62 -3.90 1.75 -5.48
CA PHE A 62 -4.63 1.24 -4.32
C PHE A 62 -4.11 1.85 -3.02
N GLY A 63 -2.80 1.95 -2.85
CA GLY A 63 -2.18 2.65 -1.72
C GLY A 63 -2.63 4.10 -1.63
N LEU A 64 -2.56 4.85 -2.75
CA LEU A 64 -2.98 6.25 -2.79
C LEU A 64 -4.48 6.43 -2.47
N VAL A 65 -5.34 5.60 -3.05
CA VAL A 65 -6.79 5.64 -2.78
C VAL A 65 -7.08 5.31 -1.33
N GLY A 66 -6.43 4.28 -0.77
CA GLY A 66 -6.58 3.93 0.64
C GLY A 66 -6.09 5.01 1.59
N PHE A 67 -5.03 5.75 1.24
CA PHE A 67 -4.59 6.93 1.99
C PHE A 67 -5.67 8.01 2.04
N ILE A 68 -6.20 8.35 0.87
CA ILE A 68 -7.20 9.42 0.75
C ILE A 68 -8.46 9.01 1.51
N ALA A 69 -8.90 7.76 1.36
CA ALA A 69 -10.03 7.22 2.09
C ALA A 69 -9.82 7.23 3.60
N SER A 70 -8.64 6.83 4.10
CA SER A 70 -8.35 6.84 5.54
C SER A 70 -8.31 8.26 6.11
N ARG A 71 -7.74 9.22 5.37
CA ARG A 71 -7.75 10.64 5.75
C ARG A 71 -9.15 11.25 5.77
N ILE A 72 -10.00 10.88 4.83
CA ILE A 72 -11.41 11.29 4.81
C ILE A 72 -12.12 10.70 6.02
N LEU A 73 -12.01 9.40 6.27
CA LEU A 73 -12.68 8.75 7.39
C LEU A 73 -12.30 9.36 8.74
N ILE A 74 -11.01 9.59 9.00
CA ILE A 74 -10.53 10.26 10.22
C ILE A 74 -11.04 11.70 10.37
N ARG A 75 -11.39 12.37 9.26
CA ARG A 75 -11.91 13.74 9.30
C ARG A 75 -13.41 13.80 9.61
N TYR A 76 -14.16 12.77 9.25
CA TYR A 76 -15.63 12.75 9.36
C TYR A 76 -16.16 11.89 10.52
N PHE A 77 -15.33 11.05 11.12
CA PHE A 77 -15.64 10.19 12.28
C PHE A 77 -14.61 10.41 13.38
#